data_AF-A0A849FV74-F1
#
_entry.id   AF-A0A849FV74-F1
#
_cell.length_a   1.000
_cell.length_b   1.000
_cell.length_c   1.000
_cell.angle_alpha   90.00
_cell.angle_beta   90.00
_cell.angle_gamma   90.00
#
_symmetry.space_group_name_H-M   'P 1'
#
loop_
_entity.id
_entity.type
_entity.pdbx_description
1 polymer ?
#
loop_
_entity_poly.entity_id
_entity_poly.type
_entity_poly.pdbx_seq_one_letter_code
_entity_poly.pdbx_strand_id
1 'polypeptide(L)'
;MPRFSKLLPLALVALLAARASFGEVAGDPERGAVVFAKCGGCHQVGEGAKNRIGPHLNGVFGRMAAELEGFPYSKSIKRAGADGLIWTRETLDAYIENPRVLVSGTRMSFRGLKKEQDRADVLAYLRTFSDDPSNIPEAEPTALGTDHDLDPAILAIQGDPEYGEYLSNECTTCHQTDGADEGIPSITLWPEEDFVVAMHAYKRKLRPHPVMQMMAGRLSDEEIAALAAYFAKPE
;
A
#
# COMPACT_ATOMS: atom_id res chain seq x y z
N MET A 1 20.00 -50.66 46.30
CA MET A 1 19.44 -50.35 44.96
C MET A 1 17.96 -50.09 45.15
N PRO A 2 17.30 -49.07 44.56
CA PRO A 2 17.75 -48.07 43.58
C PRO A 2 17.62 -46.60 44.04
N ARG A 3 18.16 -45.71 43.21
CA ARG A 3 18.16 -44.24 43.26
C ARG A 3 16.88 -43.67 42.63
N PHE A 4 16.31 -42.61 43.19
CA PHE A 4 15.43 -41.66 42.48
C PHE A 4 15.67 -40.27 43.08
N SER A 5 16.68 -39.54 42.59
CA SER A 5 16.62 -38.55 41.48
C SER A 5 15.70 -37.37 41.78
N LYS A 6 16.33 -36.25 42.13
CA LYS A 6 15.74 -34.92 42.35
C LYS A 6 15.29 -34.36 41.00
N LEU A 7 14.05 -33.86 40.90
CA LEU A 7 13.65 -32.96 39.82
C LEU A 7 12.85 -31.79 40.42
N LEU A 8 13.48 -30.63 40.34
CA LEU A 8 12.98 -29.30 40.70
C LEU A 8 12.06 -28.84 39.55
N PRO A 9 10.83 -28.36 39.80
CA PRO A 9 9.99 -27.87 38.72
C PRO A 9 10.50 -26.48 38.28
N LEU A 10 10.95 -26.42 37.04
CA LEU A 10 11.34 -25.21 36.33
C LEU A 10 10.09 -24.34 36.13
N ALA A 11 10.02 -23.20 36.82
CA ALA A 11 9.00 -22.19 36.59
C ALA A 11 9.20 -21.58 35.19
N LEU A 12 8.29 -21.91 34.26
CA LEU A 12 8.24 -21.31 32.94
C LEU A 12 7.56 -19.93 33.05
N VAL A 13 8.36 -18.88 33.21
CA VAL A 13 7.89 -17.50 33.07
C VAL A 13 7.65 -17.27 31.57
N ALA A 14 6.39 -17.38 31.13
CA ALA A 14 5.98 -16.96 29.80
C ALA A 14 6.05 -15.43 29.74
N LEU A 15 7.13 -14.89 29.16
CA LEU A 15 7.18 -13.49 28.74
C LEU A 15 6.14 -13.31 27.61
N LEU A 16 4.98 -12.75 27.93
CA LEU A 16 4.12 -12.12 26.92
C LEU A 16 4.90 -10.94 26.34
N ALA A 17 5.53 -11.13 25.20
CA ALA A 17 5.95 -10.03 24.35
C ALA A 17 4.67 -9.41 23.77
N ALA A 18 4.10 -8.44 24.48
CA ALA A 18 3.12 -7.54 23.91
C ALA A 18 3.79 -6.81 22.74
N ARG A 19 3.48 -7.21 21.51
CA ARG A 19 3.78 -6.39 20.34
C ARG A 19 2.93 -5.13 20.46
N ALA A 20 3.58 -4.02 20.79
CA ALA A 20 2.98 -2.71 20.62
C ALA A 20 2.72 -2.51 19.12
N SER A 21 1.48 -2.61 18.71
CA SER A 21 1.05 -2.12 17.41
C SER A 21 1.20 -0.61 17.44
N PHE A 22 2.20 -0.08 16.73
CA PHE A 22 2.28 1.35 16.44
C PHE A 22 1.09 1.65 15.54
N GLY A 23 0.05 2.27 16.10
CA GLY A 23 -1.09 2.73 15.33
C GLY A 23 -0.62 3.81 14.36
N GLU A 24 -0.63 3.48 13.08
CA GLU A 24 -0.33 4.43 12.02
C GLU A 24 -1.41 5.53 12.01
N VAL A 25 -0.99 6.79 12.11
CA VAL A 25 -1.92 7.92 12.02
C VAL A 25 -2.52 7.99 10.62
N ALA A 26 -3.84 7.79 10.54
CA ALA A 26 -4.61 7.86 9.31
C ALA A 26 -4.63 9.29 8.73
N GLY A 27 -4.31 9.44 7.45
CA GLY A 27 -4.31 10.73 6.75
C GLY A 27 -5.62 10.99 6.01
N ASP A 28 -6.00 12.26 5.92
CA ASP A 28 -7.12 12.75 5.11
C ASP A 28 -6.59 13.54 3.89
N PRO A 29 -6.84 13.09 2.65
CA PRO A 29 -6.33 13.75 1.45
C PRO A 29 -6.91 15.14 1.21
N GLU A 30 -8.13 15.45 1.67
CA GLU A 30 -8.73 16.78 1.53
C GLU A 30 -8.02 17.78 2.43
N ARG A 31 -7.76 17.39 3.69
CA ARG A 31 -6.89 18.20 4.59
C ARG A 31 -5.46 18.24 4.09
N GLY A 32 -4.98 17.15 3.50
CA GLY A 32 -3.67 17.04 2.89
C GLY A 32 -3.44 18.05 1.79
N ALA A 33 -4.46 18.31 0.96
CA ALA A 33 -4.42 19.36 -0.06
C ALA A 33 -4.18 20.75 0.55
N VAL A 34 -4.78 21.03 1.70
CA VAL A 34 -4.58 22.29 2.45
C VAL A 34 -3.16 22.36 3.00
N VAL A 35 -2.65 21.26 3.58
CA VAL A 35 -1.27 21.20 4.08
C VAL A 35 -0.26 21.36 2.94
N PHE A 36 -0.55 20.78 1.78
CA PHE A 36 0.29 20.85 0.58
C PHE A 36 0.55 22.28 0.09
N ALA A 37 -0.29 23.26 0.47
CA ALA A 37 -0.02 24.68 0.20
C ALA A 37 1.37 25.13 0.71
N LYS A 38 1.89 24.50 1.78
CA LYS A 38 3.25 24.72 2.31
C LYS A 38 4.35 24.22 1.36
N CYS A 39 4.02 23.31 0.46
CA CYS A 39 4.92 22.69 -0.53
C CYS A 39 4.78 23.33 -1.92
N GLY A 40 3.59 23.84 -2.25
CA GLY A 40 3.21 24.33 -3.58
C GLY A 40 4.03 25.52 -4.11
N GLY A 41 4.72 26.25 -3.23
CA GLY A 41 5.66 27.29 -3.65
C GLY A 41 6.89 26.73 -4.38
N CYS A 42 7.26 25.49 -4.10
CA CYS A 42 8.45 24.84 -4.66
C CYS A 42 8.12 23.66 -5.58
N HIS A 43 7.07 22.92 -5.25
CA HIS A 43 6.70 21.67 -5.91
C HIS A 43 5.36 21.78 -6.63
N GLN A 44 5.18 20.99 -7.68
CA GLN A 44 3.92 20.84 -8.39
C GLN A 44 3.47 19.38 -8.36
N VAL A 45 2.15 19.20 -8.43
CA VAL A 45 1.46 17.91 -8.59
C VAL A 45 0.33 18.06 -9.60
N GLY A 46 -0.15 16.95 -10.14
CA GLY A 46 -1.27 16.90 -11.09
C GLY A 46 -0.83 16.98 -12.55
N GLU A 47 -1.83 17.10 -13.43
CA GLU A 47 -1.63 17.15 -14.87
C GLU A 47 -0.74 18.33 -15.26
N GLY A 48 0.28 18.07 -16.08
CA GLY A 48 1.20 19.10 -16.57
C GLY A 48 2.16 19.66 -15.50
N ALA A 49 2.32 18.99 -14.35
CA ALA A 49 3.29 19.37 -13.33
C ALA A 49 4.73 19.42 -13.88
N LYS A 50 5.48 20.45 -13.50
CA LYS A 50 6.85 20.69 -13.96
C LYS A 50 7.80 20.86 -12.79
N ASN A 51 9.07 20.57 -13.04
CA ASN A 51 10.17 20.90 -12.15
C ASN A 51 10.29 22.43 -11.98
N ARG A 52 10.38 22.91 -10.75
CA ARG A 52 10.54 24.34 -10.40
C ARG A 52 11.71 24.53 -9.43
N ILE A 53 11.47 25.15 -8.27
CA ILE A 53 12.45 25.24 -7.18
C ILE A 53 12.76 23.84 -6.65
N GLY A 54 11.73 22.99 -6.56
CA GLY A 54 11.83 21.55 -6.32
C GLY A 54 11.35 20.73 -7.53
N PRO A 55 11.64 19.42 -7.56
CA PRO A 55 11.08 18.51 -8.56
C PRO A 55 9.55 18.42 -8.43
N HIS A 56 8.83 18.05 -9.49
CA HIS A 56 7.42 17.69 -9.32
C HIS A 56 7.28 16.40 -8.48
N LEU A 57 6.13 16.23 -7.84
CA LEU A 57 5.89 15.16 -6.88
C LEU A 57 4.90 14.09 -7.37
N ASN A 58 4.49 14.13 -8.65
CA ASN A 58 3.81 12.98 -9.25
C ASN A 58 4.71 11.75 -9.23
N GLY A 59 4.14 10.56 -8.97
CA GLY A 59 4.88 9.29 -8.91
C GLY A 59 5.99 9.28 -7.86
N VAL A 60 5.79 9.93 -6.70
CA VAL A 60 6.85 10.03 -5.70
C VAL A 60 6.97 8.78 -4.83
N PHE A 61 5.87 8.10 -4.54
CA PHE A 61 5.90 6.84 -3.78
C PHE A 61 6.59 5.74 -4.60
N GLY A 62 7.45 4.94 -3.95
CA GLY A 62 8.23 3.87 -4.58
C GLY A 62 9.44 4.35 -5.40
N ARG A 63 9.50 5.63 -5.77
CA ARG A 63 10.62 6.18 -6.56
C ARG A 63 11.90 6.27 -5.73
N MET A 64 13.05 6.01 -6.34
CA MET A 64 14.34 6.22 -5.69
C MET A 64 14.60 7.72 -5.50
N ALA A 65 15.24 8.08 -4.38
CA ALA A 65 15.60 9.46 -4.13
C ALA A 65 16.52 10.01 -5.23
N ALA A 66 16.22 11.24 -5.68
CA ALA A 66 16.97 11.94 -6.73
C ALA A 66 16.93 11.30 -8.14
N GLU A 67 15.95 10.46 -8.41
CA GLU A 67 15.83 9.74 -9.69
C GLU A 67 15.12 10.55 -10.80
N LEU A 68 14.25 11.50 -10.45
CA LEU A 68 13.46 12.23 -11.45
C LEU A 68 14.38 13.00 -12.42
N GLU A 69 14.25 12.70 -13.70
CA GLU A 69 15.06 13.34 -14.74
C GLU A 69 14.83 14.86 -14.85
N GLY A 70 15.84 15.56 -15.35
CA GLY A 70 15.74 17.00 -15.62
C GLY A 70 15.71 17.91 -14.38
N PHE A 71 15.84 17.39 -13.15
CA PHE A 71 15.99 18.20 -11.94
C PHE A 71 17.41 18.18 -11.37
N PRO A 72 18.05 19.34 -11.09
CA PRO A 72 19.40 19.39 -10.54
C PRO A 72 19.44 19.14 -9.03
N TYR A 73 19.41 17.87 -8.62
CA TYR A 73 19.50 17.47 -7.20
C TYR A 73 20.82 17.86 -6.52
N SER A 74 20.77 17.99 -5.18
CA SER A 74 21.98 18.16 -4.36
C SER A 74 22.83 16.89 -4.37
N LYS A 75 24.15 17.03 -4.15
CA LYS A 75 25.04 15.86 -4.07
C LYS A 75 24.60 14.88 -2.98
N SER A 76 24.14 15.39 -1.85
CA SER A 76 23.72 14.57 -0.71
C SER A 76 22.52 13.69 -1.00
N ILE A 77 21.49 14.21 -1.65
CA ILE A 77 20.29 13.41 -1.96
C ILE A 77 20.53 12.42 -3.09
N LYS A 78 21.39 12.76 -4.05
CA LYS A 78 21.88 11.80 -5.06
C LYS A 78 22.61 10.63 -4.41
N ARG A 79 23.48 10.91 -3.44
CA ARG A 79 24.18 9.88 -2.68
C ARG A 79 23.19 9.02 -1.88
N ALA A 80 22.23 9.64 -1.18
CA ALA A 80 21.23 8.90 -0.43
C ALA A 80 20.43 7.93 -1.32
N GLY A 81 20.01 8.36 -2.51
CA GLY A 81 19.36 7.48 -3.49
C GLY A 81 20.26 6.32 -3.93
N ALA A 82 21.51 6.60 -4.30
CA ALA A 82 22.49 5.57 -4.68
C ALA A 82 22.82 4.59 -3.54
N ASP A 83 22.71 5.03 -2.29
CA ASP A 83 22.88 4.22 -1.08
C ASP A 83 21.57 3.46 -0.70
N GLY A 84 20.52 3.55 -1.52
CA GLY A 84 19.28 2.77 -1.39
C GLY A 84 18.07 3.50 -0.81
N LEU A 85 18.09 4.84 -0.69
CA LEU A 85 16.92 5.58 -0.21
C LEU A 85 15.79 5.55 -1.25
N ILE A 86 14.73 4.83 -0.91
CA ILE A 86 13.46 4.78 -1.65
C ILE A 86 12.40 5.61 -0.91
N TRP A 87 11.53 6.29 -1.65
CA TRP A 87 10.40 7.04 -1.10
C TRP A 87 9.23 6.14 -0.75
N THR A 88 9.27 5.56 0.44
CA THR A 88 8.13 4.89 1.09
C THR A 88 7.34 5.90 1.91
N ARG A 89 6.23 5.47 2.52
CA ARG A 89 5.48 6.33 3.44
C ARG A 89 6.35 6.77 4.62
N GLU A 90 7.13 5.85 5.19
CA GLU A 90 7.97 6.06 6.36
C GLU A 90 9.13 7.00 6.04
N THR A 91 9.80 6.80 4.90
CA THR A 91 10.94 7.65 4.53
C THR A 91 10.47 9.03 4.08
N LEU A 92 9.31 9.15 3.43
CA LEU A 92 8.70 10.43 3.13
C LEU A 92 8.26 11.16 4.42
N ASP A 93 7.63 10.47 5.37
CA ASP A 93 7.25 11.05 6.69
C ASP A 93 8.47 11.63 7.41
N ALA A 94 9.53 10.82 7.55
CA ALA A 94 10.78 11.25 8.16
C ALA A 94 11.41 12.43 7.40
N TYR A 95 11.36 12.39 6.07
CA TYR A 95 11.93 13.45 5.25
C TYR A 95 11.16 14.76 5.40
N ILE A 96 9.84 14.76 5.35
CA ILE A 96 9.05 15.99 5.46
C ILE A 96 8.96 16.49 6.91
N GLU A 97 9.15 15.64 7.92
CA GLU A 97 9.31 16.07 9.31
C GLU A 97 10.57 16.92 9.49
N ASN A 98 11.69 16.50 8.88
CA ASN A 98 12.95 17.24 8.91
C ASN A 98 13.92 16.82 7.78
N PRO A 99 13.89 17.51 6.63
CA PRO A 99 14.68 17.08 5.47
C PRO A 99 16.19 17.12 5.71
N ARG A 100 16.65 18.05 6.55
CA ARG A 100 18.08 18.26 6.84
C ARG A 100 18.66 17.19 7.76
N VAL A 101 17.82 16.52 8.55
CA VAL A 101 18.25 15.43 9.43
C VAL A 101 18.40 14.15 8.63
N LEU A 102 17.41 13.81 7.79
CA LEU A 102 17.49 12.59 6.98
C LEU A 102 18.55 12.72 5.87
N VAL A 103 18.64 13.89 5.21
CA VAL A 103 19.61 14.14 4.15
C VAL A 103 20.34 15.46 4.39
N SER A 104 21.46 15.38 5.10
CA SER A 104 22.33 16.54 5.38
C SER A 104 22.81 17.20 4.08
N GLY A 105 22.66 18.52 3.96
CA GLY A 105 23.02 19.25 2.73
C GLY A 105 22.03 19.08 1.57
N THR A 106 20.79 18.60 1.85
CA THR A 106 19.71 18.73 0.88
C THR A 106 19.45 20.19 0.49
N ARG A 107 19.10 20.42 -0.78
CA ARG A 107 18.67 21.73 -1.28
C ARG A 107 17.25 22.09 -0.85
N MET A 108 16.48 21.14 -0.33
CA MET A 108 15.13 21.39 0.21
C MET A 108 15.24 22.18 1.52
N SER A 109 15.15 23.50 1.45
CA SER A 109 15.32 24.40 2.59
C SER A 109 14.10 24.46 3.54
N PHE A 110 13.22 23.46 3.47
CA PHE A 110 12.00 23.38 4.27
C PHE A 110 12.31 23.24 5.76
N ARG A 111 11.48 23.87 6.62
CA ARG A 111 11.64 23.82 8.09
C ARG A 111 11.14 22.51 8.70
N GLY A 112 10.40 21.73 7.93
CA GLY A 112 9.79 20.49 8.38
C GLY A 112 8.36 20.67 8.87
N LEU A 113 7.63 19.56 8.93
CA LEU A 113 6.25 19.48 9.35
C LEU A 113 6.15 18.66 10.65
N LYS A 114 6.02 19.34 11.79
CA LYS A 114 6.16 18.70 13.11
C LYS A 114 4.94 17.95 13.61
N LYS A 115 3.75 18.33 13.13
CA LYS A 115 2.52 17.64 13.48
C LYS A 115 2.43 16.37 12.66
N GLU A 116 2.39 15.24 13.33
CA GLU A 116 2.24 13.91 12.71
C GLU A 116 0.98 13.84 11.85
N GLN A 117 -0.16 14.35 12.34
CA GLN A 117 -1.40 14.39 11.56
C GLN A 117 -1.28 15.22 10.27
N ASP A 118 -0.63 16.39 10.32
CA ASP A 118 -0.40 17.18 9.10
C ASP A 118 0.44 16.38 8.08
N ARG A 119 1.37 15.53 8.56
CA ARG A 119 2.23 14.71 7.69
C ARG A 119 1.43 13.57 7.07
N ALA A 120 0.67 12.85 7.90
CA ALA A 120 -0.23 11.81 7.43
C ALA A 120 -1.20 12.35 6.36
N ASP A 121 -1.82 13.51 6.62
CA ASP A 121 -2.75 14.16 5.69
C ASP A 121 -2.05 14.51 4.36
N VAL A 122 -0.88 15.18 4.37
CA VAL A 122 -0.20 15.55 3.11
C VAL A 122 0.34 14.34 2.34
N LEU A 123 0.75 13.28 3.03
CA LEU A 123 1.15 12.03 2.38
C LEU A 123 -0.05 11.34 1.72
N ALA A 124 -1.22 11.32 2.37
CA ALA A 124 -2.46 10.84 1.79
C ALA A 124 -2.90 11.67 0.57
N TYR A 125 -2.62 12.97 0.54
CA TYR A 125 -2.84 13.79 -0.65
C TYR A 125 -1.83 13.48 -1.78
N LEU A 126 -0.53 13.38 -1.49
CA LEU A 126 0.51 13.08 -2.49
C LEU A 126 0.33 11.69 -3.11
N ARG A 127 -0.22 10.75 -2.35
CA ARG A 127 -0.65 9.43 -2.83
C ARG A 127 -1.54 9.51 -4.05
N THR A 128 -2.48 10.45 -4.09
CA THR A 128 -3.42 10.61 -5.21
C THR A 128 -2.76 11.03 -6.53
N PHE A 129 -1.48 11.42 -6.49
CA PHE A 129 -0.67 11.80 -7.66
C PHE A 129 0.49 10.85 -7.92
N SER A 130 0.63 9.80 -7.13
CA SER A 130 1.60 8.73 -7.39
C SER A 130 0.89 7.56 -8.03
N ASP A 131 1.65 6.63 -8.62
CA ASP A 131 1.10 5.49 -9.36
C ASP A 131 -0.10 4.91 -8.61
N ASP A 132 -1.19 4.69 -9.36
CA ASP A 132 -2.45 4.15 -8.87
C ASP A 132 -2.14 3.03 -7.85
N PRO A 133 -2.76 3.00 -6.65
CA PRO A 133 -2.53 1.92 -5.65
C PRO A 133 -2.61 0.49 -6.21
N SER A 134 -3.09 0.34 -7.45
CA SER A 134 -3.06 -0.84 -8.31
C SER A 134 -1.68 -1.30 -8.80
N ASN A 135 -0.60 -0.50 -8.77
CA ASN A 135 0.68 -0.87 -9.41
C ASN A 135 1.94 -0.51 -8.57
N ILE A 136 2.35 -1.31 -7.56
CA ILE A 136 3.76 -1.76 -7.28
C ILE A 136 3.78 -2.96 -6.27
N PRO A 137 4.59 -4.03 -6.47
CA PRO A 137 4.54 -5.31 -5.72
C PRO A 137 5.08 -5.35 -4.27
N GLU A 138 5.49 -4.25 -3.65
CA GLU A 138 5.96 -4.25 -2.23
C GLU A 138 5.47 -3.03 -1.43
N ALA A 139 4.32 -2.45 -1.78
CA ALA A 139 3.72 -1.38 -0.98
C ALA A 139 3.18 -1.95 0.35
N GLU A 140 3.93 -1.77 1.44
CA GLU A 140 3.40 -1.90 2.80
C GLU A 140 2.04 -1.17 2.90
N PRO A 141 1.04 -1.83 3.50
CA PRO A 141 -0.37 -1.58 3.27
C PRO A 141 -0.75 -0.19 3.73
N THR A 142 -1.33 0.54 2.80
CA THR A 142 -1.71 1.95 2.95
C THR A 142 -3.04 2.21 2.28
N ALA A 143 -3.73 1.13 1.89
CA ALA A 143 -5.10 1.00 2.32
C ALA A 143 -5.06 0.93 3.86
N LEU A 144 -5.53 1.99 4.53
CA LEU A 144 -6.20 1.74 5.80
C LEU A 144 -7.28 0.72 5.51
N GLY A 145 -7.11 -0.47 6.07
CA GLY A 145 -8.14 -1.50 6.14
C GLY A 145 -9.42 -0.92 6.71
N THR A 146 -10.28 -0.40 5.83
CA THR A 146 -11.72 -0.23 6.04
C THR A 146 -12.51 -1.15 5.12
N ASP A 147 -11.83 -1.99 4.33
CA ASP A 147 -12.46 -3.09 3.59
C ASP A 147 -12.82 -4.29 4.51
N HIS A 148 -12.67 -4.17 5.85
CA HIS A 148 -12.86 -5.28 6.80
C HIS A 148 -14.26 -5.39 7.42
N ASP A 149 -15.20 -4.49 7.11
CA ASP A 149 -16.59 -4.66 7.55
C ASP A 149 -17.35 -5.65 6.63
N LEU A 150 -16.69 -6.73 6.21
CA LEU A 150 -17.35 -7.87 5.62
C LEU A 150 -17.90 -8.73 6.74
N ASP A 151 -19.13 -9.20 6.54
CA ASP A 151 -19.74 -10.14 7.45
C ASP A 151 -18.82 -11.38 7.54
N PRO A 152 -18.39 -11.80 8.75
CA PRO A 152 -17.57 -13.00 8.89
C PRO A 152 -18.18 -14.25 8.22
N ALA A 153 -19.50 -14.29 8.04
CA ALA A 153 -20.18 -15.33 7.29
C ALA A 153 -19.77 -15.38 5.81
N ILE A 154 -19.49 -14.24 5.19
CA ILE A 154 -19.03 -14.14 3.79
C ILE A 154 -17.61 -14.69 3.66
N LEU A 155 -16.71 -14.30 4.58
CA LEU A 155 -15.32 -14.80 4.59
C LEU A 155 -15.23 -16.31 4.91
N ALA A 156 -16.26 -16.86 5.55
CA ALA A 156 -16.34 -18.29 5.87
C ALA A 156 -16.91 -19.15 4.74
N ILE A 157 -17.38 -18.57 3.63
CA ILE A 157 -17.87 -19.33 2.47
C ILE A 157 -16.70 -20.08 1.84
N GLN A 158 -16.80 -21.41 1.77
CA GLN A 158 -15.83 -22.23 1.05
C GLN A 158 -16.17 -22.22 -0.43
N GLY A 159 -15.26 -21.68 -1.25
CA GLY A 159 -15.40 -21.66 -2.70
C GLY A 159 -15.24 -23.04 -3.34
N ASP A 160 -16.04 -23.32 -4.36
CA ASP A 160 -15.82 -24.46 -5.26
C ASP A 160 -14.88 -24.04 -6.40
N PRO A 161 -13.63 -24.54 -6.45
CA PRO A 161 -12.66 -24.11 -7.44
C PRO A 161 -12.97 -24.60 -8.87
N GLU A 162 -13.73 -25.69 -9.04
CA GLU A 162 -14.16 -26.16 -10.36
C GLU A 162 -15.23 -25.22 -10.93
N TYR A 163 -16.11 -24.72 -10.05
CA TYR A 163 -17.06 -23.68 -10.41
C TYR A 163 -16.38 -22.32 -10.65
N GLY A 164 -15.36 -21.99 -9.85
CA GLY A 164 -14.52 -20.81 -10.06
C GLY A 164 -13.82 -20.82 -11.42
N GLU A 165 -13.27 -21.96 -11.84
CA GLU A 165 -12.68 -22.14 -13.16
C GLU A 165 -13.69 -21.83 -14.28
N TYR A 166 -14.91 -22.35 -14.16
CA TYR A 166 -15.98 -22.07 -15.13
C TYR A 166 -16.31 -20.57 -15.24
N LEU A 167 -16.39 -19.88 -14.11
CA LEU A 167 -16.67 -18.44 -14.03
C LEU A 167 -15.49 -17.57 -14.51
N SER A 168 -14.26 -18.09 -14.42
CA SER A 168 -13.02 -17.33 -14.67
C SER A 168 -12.86 -16.82 -16.10
N ASN A 169 -13.54 -17.42 -17.08
CA ASN A 169 -13.37 -17.13 -18.52
C ASN A 169 -13.53 -15.64 -18.87
N GLU A 170 -14.45 -14.94 -18.21
CA GLU A 170 -14.65 -13.50 -18.44
C GLU A 170 -13.61 -12.64 -17.73
N CYS A 171 -13.04 -13.15 -16.62
CA CYS A 171 -11.95 -12.49 -15.90
C CYS A 171 -10.66 -12.57 -16.71
N THR A 172 -10.37 -13.74 -17.29
CA THR A 172 -9.12 -14.02 -18.03
C THR A 172 -9.07 -13.36 -19.41
N THR A 173 -10.17 -12.78 -19.88
CA THR A 173 -10.18 -11.91 -21.06
C THR A 173 -9.40 -10.61 -20.84
N CYS A 174 -9.26 -10.19 -19.58
CA CYS A 174 -8.56 -8.96 -19.19
C CYS A 174 -7.37 -9.26 -18.27
N HIS A 175 -7.58 -10.07 -17.24
CA HIS A 175 -6.57 -10.43 -16.26
C HIS A 175 -5.73 -11.61 -16.78
N GLN A 176 -4.45 -11.39 -17.02
CA GLN A 176 -3.59 -12.43 -17.58
C GLN A 176 -3.40 -13.58 -16.57
N THR A 177 -3.35 -14.82 -17.06
CA THR A 177 -3.19 -16.02 -16.22
C THR A 177 -1.72 -16.34 -15.94
N ASP A 178 -0.80 -15.77 -16.73
CA ASP A 178 0.65 -15.95 -16.58
C ASP A 178 1.25 -15.12 -15.43
N GLY A 179 0.42 -14.37 -14.71
CA GLY A 179 0.84 -13.49 -13.63
C GLY A 179 1.43 -12.16 -14.11
N ALA A 180 1.32 -11.83 -15.39
CA ALA A 180 1.77 -10.54 -15.91
C ALA A 180 0.85 -9.39 -15.48
N ASP A 181 1.47 -8.27 -15.08
CA ASP A 181 0.81 -7.06 -14.58
C ASP A 181 0.95 -5.88 -15.56
N GLU A 182 0.91 -6.13 -16.87
CA GLU A 182 1.04 -5.08 -17.89
C GLU A 182 -0.30 -4.32 -18.07
N GLY A 183 -0.56 -3.36 -17.19
CA GLY A 183 -1.69 -2.43 -17.26
C GLY A 183 -3.03 -2.97 -16.74
N ILE A 184 -3.22 -4.29 -16.69
CA ILE A 184 -4.32 -4.95 -15.97
C ILE A 184 -3.67 -5.88 -14.93
N PRO A 185 -4.03 -5.77 -13.64
CA PRO A 185 -3.35 -6.54 -12.60
C PRO A 185 -3.66 -8.03 -12.71
N SER A 186 -2.69 -8.86 -12.37
CA SER A 186 -2.85 -10.28 -12.14
C SER A 186 -3.77 -10.51 -10.96
N ILE A 187 -4.62 -11.52 -11.12
CA ILE A 187 -5.49 -12.03 -10.06
C ILE A 187 -5.11 -13.46 -9.69
N THR A 188 -4.08 -14.05 -10.32
CA THR A 188 -3.61 -15.40 -10.01
C THR A 188 -2.76 -15.38 -8.75
N LEU A 189 -2.80 -16.48 -8.00
CA LEU A 189 -2.08 -16.69 -6.74
C LEU A 189 -2.42 -15.69 -5.63
N TRP A 190 -3.57 -15.02 -5.70
CA TRP A 190 -4.05 -14.18 -4.61
C TRP A 190 -4.54 -15.03 -3.44
N PRO A 191 -4.26 -14.65 -2.18
CA PRO A 191 -4.92 -15.26 -1.03
C PRO A 191 -6.44 -15.15 -1.17
N GLU A 192 -7.17 -16.24 -0.88
CA GLU A 192 -8.62 -16.30 -1.05
C GLU A 192 -9.34 -15.14 -0.33
N GLU A 193 -8.92 -14.86 0.91
CA GLU A 193 -9.46 -13.77 1.73
C GLU A 193 -9.27 -12.41 1.06
N ASP A 194 -8.08 -12.12 0.51
CA ASP A 194 -7.78 -10.85 -0.13
C ASP A 194 -8.59 -10.63 -1.42
N PHE A 195 -8.79 -11.71 -2.19
CA PHE A 195 -9.65 -11.69 -3.38
C PHE A 195 -11.10 -11.41 -3.01
N VAL A 196 -11.65 -12.11 -2.02
CA VAL A 196 -13.02 -11.90 -1.51
C VAL A 196 -13.17 -10.46 -1.03
N VAL A 197 -12.23 -9.97 -0.22
CA VAL A 197 -12.24 -8.59 0.29
C VAL A 197 -12.26 -7.56 -0.84
N ALA A 198 -11.38 -7.69 -1.83
CA ALA A 198 -11.29 -6.78 -2.96
C ALA A 198 -12.58 -6.76 -3.79
N MET A 199 -13.15 -7.93 -4.09
CA MET A 199 -14.37 -8.04 -4.90
C MET A 199 -15.58 -7.44 -4.20
N HIS A 200 -15.72 -7.64 -2.88
CA HIS A 200 -16.78 -6.98 -2.13
C HIS A 200 -16.57 -5.47 -2.00
N ALA A 201 -15.34 -4.99 -1.93
CA ALA A 201 -15.04 -3.57 -1.92
C ALA A 201 -15.43 -2.90 -3.26
N TYR A 202 -15.21 -3.57 -4.40
CA TYR A 202 -15.73 -3.12 -5.70
C TYR A 202 -17.26 -3.21 -5.77
N LYS A 203 -17.88 -4.31 -5.32
CA LYS A 203 -19.33 -4.50 -5.28
C LYS A 203 -20.03 -3.41 -4.45
N ARG A 204 -19.43 -2.99 -3.34
CA ARG A 204 -19.90 -1.90 -2.45
C ARG A 204 -19.46 -0.51 -2.90
N LYS A 205 -18.70 -0.41 -3.99
CA LYS A 205 -18.14 0.83 -4.55
C LYS A 205 -17.22 1.59 -3.59
N LEU A 206 -16.64 0.89 -2.61
CA LEU A 206 -15.61 1.42 -1.72
C LEU A 206 -14.29 1.60 -2.47
N ARG A 207 -14.02 0.71 -3.44
CA ARG A 207 -12.94 0.88 -4.42
C ARG A 207 -13.43 1.54 -5.72
N PRO A 208 -12.88 2.68 -6.13
CA PRO A 208 -13.32 3.40 -7.33
C PRO A 208 -12.70 2.79 -8.60
N HIS A 209 -13.41 1.89 -9.27
CA HIS A 209 -13.03 1.41 -10.61
C HIS A 209 -14.26 0.97 -11.43
N PRO A 210 -14.71 1.74 -12.44
CA PRO A 210 -16.00 1.50 -13.11
C PRO A 210 -16.18 0.09 -13.70
N VAL A 211 -15.13 -0.49 -14.29
CA VAL A 211 -15.19 -1.85 -14.86
C VAL A 211 -15.33 -2.91 -13.77
N MET A 212 -14.42 -2.94 -12.79
CA MET A 212 -14.50 -3.89 -11.68
C MET A 212 -15.73 -3.72 -10.79
N GLN A 213 -16.29 -2.52 -10.65
CA GLN A 213 -17.59 -2.32 -9.99
C GLN A 213 -18.75 -2.97 -10.77
N MET A 214 -18.70 -2.92 -12.11
CA MET A 214 -19.66 -3.60 -12.98
C MET A 214 -19.48 -5.12 -12.92
N MET A 215 -18.23 -5.61 -12.95
CA MET A 215 -17.91 -7.04 -12.85
C MET A 215 -18.25 -7.64 -11.48
N ALA A 216 -17.92 -6.97 -10.38
CA ALA A 216 -18.24 -7.42 -9.03
C ALA A 216 -19.73 -7.27 -8.70
N GLY A 217 -20.41 -6.29 -9.31
CA GLY A 217 -21.84 -6.03 -9.10
C GLY A 217 -22.75 -7.19 -9.53
N ARG A 218 -22.32 -7.98 -10.53
CA ARG A 218 -23.09 -9.10 -11.08
C ARG A 218 -22.86 -10.45 -10.40
N LEU A 219 -21.86 -10.56 -9.52
CA LEU A 219 -21.48 -11.83 -8.87
C LEU A 219 -22.19 -11.99 -7.51
N SER A 220 -22.60 -13.20 -7.13
CA SER A 220 -23.01 -13.53 -5.76
C SER A 220 -21.80 -13.70 -4.83
N ASP A 221 -22.07 -13.83 -3.54
CA ASP A 221 -21.02 -14.03 -2.52
C ASP A 221 -20.37 -15.43 -2.72
N GLU A 222 -21.15 -16.44 -3.09
CA GLU A 222 -20.67 -17.78 -3.45
C GLU A 222 -19.84 -17.80 -4.74
N GLU A 223 -20.24 -17.03 -5.76
CA GLU A 223 -19.48 -16.89 -7.00
C GLU A 223 -18.13 -16.20 -6.76
N ILE A 224 -18.11 -15.19 -5.89
CA ILE A 224 -16.86 -14.52 -5.45
C ILE A 224 -15.95 -15.52 -4.71
N ALA A 225 -16.50 -16.31 -3.79
CA ALA A 225 -15.73 -17.33 -3.07
C ALA A 225 -15.19 -18.43 -4.01
N ALA A 226 -15.99 -18.89 -4.98
CA ALA A 226 -15.57 -19.87 -5.99
C ALA A 226 -14.41 -19.35 -6.86
N LEU A 227 -14.51 -18.11 -7.35
CA LEU A 227 -13.43 -17.45 -8.09
C LEU A 227 -12.16 -17.29 -7.23
N ALA A 228 -12.30 -16.91 -5.95
CA ALA A 228 -11.18 -16.81 -5.03
C ALA A 228 -10.45 -18.15 -4.87
N ALA A 229 -11.20 -19.23 -4.63
CA ALA A 229 -10.65 -20.58 -4.48
C ALA A 229 -9.97 -21.10 -5.77
N TYR A 230 -10.45 -20.70 -6.94
CA TYR A 230 -9.80 -21.03 -8.21
C TYR A 230 -8.48 -20.28 -8.38
N PHE A 231 -8.51 -18.95 -8.25
CA PHE A 231 -7.34 -18.11 -8.50
C PHE A 231 -6.24 -18.22 -7.44
N ALA A 232 -6.56 -18.67 -6.23
CA ALA A 232 -5.56 -18.94 -5.18
C ALA A 232 -4.69 -20.17 -5.47
N LYS A 233 -5.11 -21.08 -6.36
CA LYS A 233 -4.37 -22.30 -6.66
C LYS A 233 -3.15 -22.01 -7.54
N PRO A 234 -1.98 -22.56 -7.21
CA PRO A 234 -0.91 -22.70 -8.19
C PRO A 234 -1.30 -23.73 -9.24
N GLU A 235 -1.06 -23.41 -10.52
CA GLU A 235 -1.19 -24.35 -11.64
C GLU A 235 -0.31 -25.60 -11.46
#